data_AF-A0A918JZH8-F1
#
_entry.id   AF-A0A918JZH8-F1
#
_cell.length_a   1.000
_cell.length_b   1.000
_cell.length_c   1.000
_cell.angle_alpha   90.00
_cell.angle_beta   90.00
_cell.angle_gamma   90.00
#
_symmetry.space_group_name_H-M   'P 1'
#
loop_
_entity.id
_entity.type
_entity.pdbx_description
1 polymer ?
#
loop_
_entity_poly.entity_id
_entity_poly.type
_entity_poly.pdbx_seq_one_letter_code
_entity_poly.pdbx_strand_id
1 'polypeptide(L)' 'MTQLTMTPIVCPDCPTPARHPITLMAWVKVFARRHKTRRELASLPDYLIKDLGLTPHEVRQEIVKPFWR' A
#
# COMPACT_ATOMS: atom_id res chain seq x y z
N MET A 1 27.76 -19.99 28.25
CA MET A 1 27.68 -18.87 27.29
C MET A 1 27.08 -19.42 26.00
N THR A 2 25.76 -19.53 25.94
CA THR A 2 25.05 -20.17 24.83
C THR A 2 24.62 -19.07 23.86
N GLN A 3 25.32 -18.94 22.74
CA GLN A 3 24.97 -17.99 21.69
C GLN A 3 23.70 -18.45 20.99
N LEU A 4 22.66 -17.61 21.02
CA LEU A 4 21.46 -17.75 20.22
C LEU A 4 21.78 -17.30 18.79
N THR A 5 22.12 -18.25 17.91
CA THR A 5 22.28 -17.99 16.49
C THR A 5 20.90 -17.74 15.88
N MET A 6 20.62 -16.48 15.55
CA MET A 6 19.41 -16.06 14.85
C MET A 6 19.52 -16.54 13.40
N THR A 7 18.92 -17.69 13.08
CA THR A 7 18.76 -18.15 11.71
C THR A 7 17.74 -17.27 11.01
N PRO A 8 18.06 -16.65 9.86
CA PRO A 8 17.05 -15.99 9.06
C PRO A 8 16.08 -17.07 8.57
N ILE A 9 14.79 -16.88 8.86
CA ILE A 9 13.71 -17.72 8.36
C ILE A 9 13.58 -17.43 6.86
N VAL A 10 14.44 -18.05 6.05
CA VAL A 10 14.30 -18.07 4.59
C VAL A 10 13.39 -19.24 4.29
N CYS A 11 12.12 -18.97 3.99
CA CYS A 11 11.20 -20.00 3.50
C CYS A 11 11.71 -20.47 2.13
N PRO A 12 12.15 -21.74 1.97
CA PRO A 12 12.74 -22.23 0.73
C PRO A 12 11.73 -22.37 -0.42
N ASP A 13 10.43 -22.23 -0.13
CA ASP A 13 9.35 -22.52 -1.07
C ASP A 13 8.40 -21.33 -1.27
N CYS A 14 8.87 -20.08 -1.16
CA CYS A 14 8.01 -18.97 -1.56
C CYS A 14 7.78 -19.08 -3.07
N PRO A 15 6.53 -19.30 -3.54
CA PRO A 15 6.24 -19.29 -4.97
C PRO A 15 6.65 -17.92 -5.48
N THR A 16 7.70 -17.88 -6.28
CA THR A 16 8.16 -16.63 -6.89
C THR A 16 6.98 -16.13 -7.71
N PRO A 17 6.39 -14.95 -7.40
CA PRO A 17 5.26 -14.48 -8.17
C PRO A 17 5.78 -14.28 -9.59
N ALA A 18 5.33 -15.16 -10.49
CA ALA A 18 5.64 -15.08 -11.90
C ALA A 18 5.31 -13.65 -12.33
N ARG A 19 6.35 -12.89 -12.69
CA ARG A 19 6.21 -11.49 -13.13
C ARG A 19 5.52 -11.51 -14.49
N HIS A 20 4.20 -11.65 -14.48
CA HIS A 20 3.41 -11.52 -15.69
C HIS A 20 3.55 -10.08 -16.18
N PRO A 21 3.75 -9.83 -17.50
CA PRO A 21 3.69 -8.48 -18.02
C PRO A 21 2.32 -7.91 -17.63
N ILE A 22 2.34 -6.82 -16.85
CA ILE A 22 1.10 -6.16 -16.44
C ILE A 22 0.46 -5.65 -17.72
N THR A 23 -0.66 -6.24 -18.11
CA THR A 23 -1.41 -5.80 -19.28
C THR A 23 -1.93 -4.38 -19.05
N LEU A 24 -2.13 -3.62 -20.13
CA LEU A 24 -2.69 -2.26 -20.07
C LEU A 24 -3.96 -2.21 -19.19
N MET A 25 -4.86 -3.21 -19.33
CA MET A 25 -6.05 -3.34 -18.48
C MET A 25 -5.73 -3.55 -17.00
N ALA A 26 -4.71 -4.35 -16.67
CA ALA A 26 -4.30 -4.54 -15.27
C ALA A 26 -3.73 -3.24 -14.69
N TRP A 27 -2.95 -2.48 -15.48
CA TRP A 27 -2.52 -1.14 -15.11
C TRP A 27 -3.70 -0.21 -14.84
N VAL A 28 -4.64 -0.10 -15.78
CA VAL A 28 -5.85 0.73 -15.61
C VAL A 28 -6.63 0.33 -14.35
N LYS A 29 -6.79 -0.96 -14.06
CA LYS A 29 -7.46 -1.43 -12.82
C LYS A 29 -6.74 -1.00 -11.56
N VAL A 30 -5.41 -1.10 -11.52
CA VAL A 30 -4.61 -0.65 -10.37
C VAL A 30 -4.80 0.84 -10.15
N PHE A 31 -4.76 1.62 -11.23
CA PHE A 31 -4.95 3.06 -11.17
C PHE A 31 -6.36 3.45 -10.73
N ALA A 32 -7.39 2.80 -11.29
CA ALA A 32 -8.78 3.02 -10.91
C ALA A 32 -9.01 2.70 -9.42
N ARG A 33 -8.43 1.59 -8.93
CA ARG A 33 -8.51 1.20 -7.51
C ARG A 33 -7.85 2.24 -6.62
N ARG A 34 -6.62 2.66 -6.93
CA ARG A 34 -5.90 3.71 -6.17
C ARG A 34 -6.66 5.04 -6.17
N HIS A 35 -7.21 5.44 -7.31
CA HIS A 35 -8.00 6.66 -7.43
C HIS A 35 -9.28 6.60 -6.57
N LYS A 36 -9.99 5.46 -6.58
CA LYS A 36 -11.15 5.24 -5.72
C LYS A 36 -10.78 5.35 -4.24
N THR A 37 -9.70 4.67 -3.82
CA THR A 37 -9.22 4.73 -2.43
C THR A 37 -8.83 6.14 -1.99
N ARG A 38 -8.15 6.93 -2.85
CA ARG A 38 -7.83 8.33 -2.55
C ARG A 38 -9.08 9.21 -2.42
N ARG A 39 -10.11 8.97 -3.25
CA ARG A 39 -11.39 9.69 -3.14
C ARG A 39 -12.15 9.31 -1.87
N GLU A 40 -12.17 8.04 -1.51
CA GLU A 40 -12.77 7.55 -0.26
C GLU A 40 -12.08 8.19 0.95
N LEU A 41 -10.74 8.23 0.95
CA LEU A 41 -9.95 8.88 1.99
C LEU A 41 -10.22 10.40 2.05
N ALA A 42 -10.40 11.06 0.91
CA ALA A 42 -10.76 12.49 0.85
C ALA A 42 -12.18 12.79 1.35
N SER A 43 -13.11 11.85 1.19
CA SER A 43 -14.49 11.98 1.70
C SER A 43 -14.65 11.54 3.16
N LEU A 44 -13.59 10.97 3.75
CA LEU A 44 -13.62 10.39 5.08
C LEU A 44 -13.66 11.49 6.16
N PRO A 45 -14.52 11.38 7.18
CA PRO A 45 -14.60 12.38 8.23
C PRO A 45 -13.40 12.31 9.19
N ASP A 46 -13.02 13.47 9.76
CA ASP A 46 -11.80 13.65 10.57
C ASP A 46 -11.68 12.70 11.78
N TYR A 47 -12.79 12.28 12.38
CA TYR A 47 -12.75 11.35 13.51
C TYR A 47 -12.25 9.96 13.10
N LEU A 48 -12.61 9.50 11.90
CA LEU A 48 -12.20 8.19 11.39
C LEU A 48 -10.74 8.20 10.94
N ILE A 49 -10.26 9.35 10.47
CA ILE A 49 -8.84 9.59 10.18
C ILE A 49 -8.01 9.47 11.48
N LYS A 50 -8.51 10.01 12.59
CA LYS A 50 -7.86 9.87 13.90
C LYS A 50 -7.81 8.42 14.39
N ASP A 51 -8.87 7.64 14.16
CA ASP A 51 -8.91 6.21 14.54
C ASP A 51 -7.90 5.36 13.74
N LEU A 52 -7.61 5.76 12.49
CA LEU A 52 -6.55 5.17 11.67
C LEU A 52 -5.13 5.55 12.13
N GLY A 53 -5.02 6.44 13.13
CA GLY A 53 -3.74 6.99 13.60
C GLY A 53 -3.08 7.94 12.61
N LEU A 54 -3.82 8.42 11.60
CA LEU A 54 -3.32 9.33 10.58
C LEU A 54 -3.61 10.78 10.98
N THR A 55 -2.73 11.69 10.60
CA THR A 55 -2.99 13.12 10.74
C THR A 55 -3.72 13.68 9.52
N PRO A 56 -4.55 14.73 9.67
CA PRO A 56 -5.19 15.40 8.53
C PRO A 56 -4.17 15.92 7.50
N HIS A 57 -2.96 16.24 7.95
CA HIS A 57 -1.87 16.68 7.09
C HIS A 57 -1.35 15.54 6.21
N GLU A 58 -1.11 14.34 6.77
CA GLU A 58 -0.72 13.15 5.99
C GLU A 58 -1.79 12.77 4.98
N VAL A 59 -3.07 12.83 5.36
CA VAL A 59 -4.18 12.56 4.44
C VAL A 59 -4.17 13.56 3.28
N ARG A 60 -3.99 14.86 3.54
CA ARG A 60 -3.86 15.85 2.48
C ARG A 60 -2.69 15.54 1.55
N GLN A 61 -1.51 15.20 2.10
CA GLN A 61 -0.34 14.81 1.31
C GLN A 61 -0.61 13.57 0.45
N GLU A 62 -1.37 12.59 0.97
CA GLU A 62 -1.76 11.39 0.24
C GLU A 62 -2.69 11.71 -0.93
N ILE A 63 -3.63 12.65 -0.73
CA ILE A 63 -4.61 13.08 -1.75
C ILE A 63 -3.93 13.88 -2.87
N VAL A 64 -2.99 14.78 -2.55
CA VAL A 64 -2.29 15.59 -3.58
C VAL A 64 -1.21 14.84 -4.34
N LYS A 65 -0.89 13.58 -3.99
CA LYS A 65 0.06 12.78 -4.78
C LYS A 65 -0.43 12.67 -6.22
N PRO A 66 0.39 13.01 -7.23
CA PRO A 66 0.01 12.83 -8.61
C PRO A 66 -0.20 11.34 -8.93
N PHE A 67 -0.97 11.04 -9.98
CA PHE A 67 -1.29 9.65 -10.32
C PHE A 67 -0.08 8.87 -10.84
N TRP A 68 0.91 9.54 -11.44
CA TRP A 68 2.10 8.92 -12.06
C TRP A 68 3.24 8.60 -11.08
N ARG A 69 3.01 8.75 -9.77
CA ARG A 69 4.02 8.57 -8.72
C ARG A 69 3.47 7.71 -7.59
#